data_AF-A0A0L0VYW5-F1
#
_entry.id   AF-A0A0L0VYW5-F1
#
_cell.length_a   1.000
_cell.length_b   1.000
_cell.length_c   1.000
_cell.angle_alpha   90.00
_cell.angle_beta   90.00
_cell.angle_gamma   90.00
#
_symmetry.space_group_name_H-M   'P 1'
#
loop_
_entity.id
_entity.type
_entity.pdbx_description
1 polymer ?
#
loop_
_entity_poly.entity_id
_entity_poly.type
_entity_poly.pdbx_seq_one_letter_code
_entity_poly.pdbx_strand_id
1 'polypeptide(L)'
;MSDSGMSSSSEIESVLEALEDLKERYMDPMFSRPEGPEKKEFTEDELDQKNRLFDQVQSTLVPLIQEQVDCVLSSLELQGDLKEEQKEPNFDLTCEYLSELDETLQETIKCVESAAIDIMPIGAHDHYLKRCKEFTSNQLMHCISNIIIHVHGLFVDCSEYIKAAKLASIHPDDLKRRGWALLMKRHIPISAAGCNHSTNKAIQRFQPGSDFDFIRDEWEERVEAYRLGDEEIEPLSENMLLNLPDLPYHSSN
;
A
#
# COMPACT_ATOMS: atom_id res chain seq x y z
N MET A 1 -33.91 -8.01 27.04
CA MET A 1 -32.77 -8.59 26.28
C MET A 1 -32.62 -7.77 25.00
N SER A 2 -31.77 -6.75 25.06
CA SER A 2 -31.33 -5.94 23.92
C SER A 2 -29.99 -5.32 24.34
N ASP A 3 -28.92 -6.08 24.15
CA ASP A 3 -27.53 -5.63 24.38
C ASP A 3 -26.70 -5.70 23.08
N SER A 4 -27.18 -6.41 22.05
CA SER A 4 -26.48 -6.59 20.76
C SER A 4 -26.30 -5.31 19.93
N GLY A 5 -27.07 -4.25 20.19
CA GLY A 5 -26.97 -3.00 19.41
C GLY A 5 -25.88 -2.04 19.87
N MET A 6 -25.38 -2.18 21.11
CA MET A 6 -24.35 -1.31 21.66
C MET A 6 -22.93 -1.88 21.42
N SER A 7 -22.78 -3.21 21.46
CA SER A 7 -21.50 -3.90 21.19
C SER A 7 -21.01 -3.61 19.76
N SER A 8 -21.88 -3.80 18.78
CA SER A 8 -21.51 -3.64 17.36
C SER A 8 -21.12 -2.20 16.99
N SER A 9 -21.70 -1.19 17.64
CA SER A 9 -21.34 0.22 17.36
C SER A 9 -19.98 0.59 17.94
N SER A 10 -19.66 0.06 19.13
CA SER A 10 -18.37 0.29 19.78
C SER A 10 -17.24 -0.41 19.02
N GLU A 11 -17.46 -1.65 18.60
CA GLU A 11 -16.48 -2.45 17.85
C GLU A 11 -16.15 -1.84 16.48
N ILE A 12 -17.18 -1.35 15.75
CA ILE A 12 -16.98 -0.61 14.49
C ILE A 12 -16.18 0.67 14.72
N GLU A 13 -16.43 1.38 15.82
CA GLU A 13 -15.70 2.60 16.17
C GLU A 13 -14.23 2.31 16.47
N SER A 14 -13.92 1.22 17.18
CA SER A 14 -12.54 0.80 17.43
C SER A 14 -11.78 0.45 16.14
N VAL A 15 -12.40 -0.28 15.21
CA VAL A 15 -11.77 -0.58 13.91
C VAL A 15 -11.54 0.69 13.09
N LEU A 16 -12.51 1.61 13.09
CA LEU A 16 -12.36 2.90 12.42
C LEU A 16 -11.22 3.73 13.03
N GLU A 17 -11.13 3.79 14.36
CA GLU A 17 -10.05 4.47 15.06
C GLU A 17 -8.69 3.88 14.67
N ALA A 18 -8.54 2.56 14.71
CA ALA A 18 -7.31 1.88 14.30
C ALA A 18 -6.93 2.18 12.84
N LEU A 19 -7.89 2.14 11.91
CA LEU A 19 -7.64 2.46 10.50
C LEU A 19 -7.23 3.92 10.28
N GLU A 20 -7.85 4.86 11.00
CA GLU A 20 -7.52 6.28 10.92
C GLU A 20 -6.12 6.57 11.48
N ASP A 21 -5.76 5.95 12.61
CA ASP A 21 -4.43 6.05 13.21
C ASP A 21 -3.34 5.50 12.28
N LEU A 22 -3.60 4.34 11.65
CA LEU A 22 -2.66 3.73 10.70
C LEU A 22 -2.55 4.55 9.42
N LYS A 23 -3.67 5.07 8.92
CA LYS A 23 -3.67 5.99 7.77
C LYS A 23 -2.79 7.21 8.04
N GLU A 24 -2.97 7.88 9.20
CA GLU A 24 -2.15 9.04 9.55
C GLU A 24 -0.67 8.68 9.66
N ARG A 25 -0.36 7.53 10.29
CA ARG A 25 1.00 7.04 10.49
C ARG A 25 1.74 6.78 9.18
N TYR A 26 1.07 6.19 8.19
CA TYR A 26 1.67 5.77 6.93
C TYR A 26 1.38 6.72 5.76
N MET A 27 0.87 7.93 6.04
CA MET A 27 0.57 8.95 5.03
C MET A 27 1.84 9.43 4.29
N ASP A 28 3.00 9.42 4.96
CA ASP A 28 4.29 9.74 4.35
C ASP A 28 5.17 8.47 4.28
N PRO A 29 5.12 7.75 3.15
CA PRO A 29 5.88 6.51 2.95
C PRO A 29 7.34 6.75 2.52
N MET A 30 7.75 8.02 2.35
CA MET A 30 9.10 8.37 1.96
C MET A 30 10.02 8.45 3.18
N PHE A 31 10.65 7.33 3.54
CA PHE A 31 11.75 7.36 4.49
C PHE A 31 12.98 7.95 3.79
N SER A 32 13.40 9.13 4.22
CA SER A 32 14.68 9.70 3.80
C SER A 32 15.78 8.77 4.26
N ARG A 33 16.72 8.46 3.36
CA ARG A 33 17.87 7.60 3.68
C ARG A 33 18.56 8.13 4.93
N PRO A 34 18.74 7.30 5.97
CA PRO A 34 19.44 7.76 7.17
C PRO A 34 20.90 8.10 6.82
N GLU A 35 21.33 9.29 7.22
CA GLU A 35 22.72 9.74 7.04
C GLU A 35 23.63 8.96 7.99
N GLY A 36 24.52 8.13 7.43
CA GLY A 36 25.53 7.38 8.15
C GLY A 36 26.93 8.00 8.02
N PRO A 37 27.88 7.68 8.91
CA PRO A 37 29.26 8.13 8.78
C PRO A 37 29.92 7.56 7.52
N GLU A 38 30.70 8.36 6.79
CA GLU A 38 31.52 7.86 5.69
C GLU A 38 32.61 6.90 6.22
N LYS A 39 32.70 5.67 5.68
CA LYS A 39 33.73 4.67 6.00
C LYS A 39 34.17 4.04 4.69
N LYS A 40 35.48 3.87 4.54
CA LYS A 40 36.09 3.38 3.30
C LYS A 40 35.93 1.87 3.08
N GLU A 41 35.80 1.09 4.15
CA GLU A 41 35.78 -0.38 4.10
C GLU A 41 34.77 -0.92 5.12
N PHE A 42 33.96 -1.88 4.68
CA PHE A 42 33.07 -2.66 5.53
C PHE A 42 33.81 -3.87 6.10
N THR A 43 33.53 -4.22 7.35
CA THR A 43 33.97 -5.50 7.91
C THR A 43 33.07 -6.63 7.39
N GLU A 44 33.57 -7.87 7.46
CA GLU A 44 32.78 -9.06 7.12
C GLU A 44 31.50 -9.15 7.98
N ASP A 45 31.61 -8.85 9.28
CA ASP A 45 30.47 -8.83 10.22
C ASP A 45 29.38 -7.82 9.82
N GLU A 46 29.76 -6.64 9.32
CA GLU A 46 28.83 -5.59 8.87
C GLU A 46 28.09 -6.03 7.61
N LEU A 47 28.81 -6.63 6.65
CA LEU A 47 28.21 -7.19 5.44
C LEU A 47 27.27 -8.34 5.76
N ASP A 48 27.67 -9.22 6.69
CA ASP A 48 26.83 -10.33 7.15
C ASP A 48 25.59 -9.85 7.89
N GLN A 49 25.68 -8.80 8.70
CA GLN A 49 24.52 -8.18 9.34
C GLN A 49 23.56 -7.60 8.31
N LYS A 50 24.06 -6.82 7.34
CA LYS A 50 23.25 -6.23 6.28
C LYS A 50 22.57 -7.32 5.44
N ASN A 51 23.31 -8.37 5.10
CA ASN A 51 22.78 -9.57 4.44
C ASN A 51 21.64 -10.22 5.23
N ARG A 52 21.78 -10.40 6.55
CA ARG A 52 20.71 -10.95 7.40
C ARG A 52 19.45 -10.08 7.40
N LEU A 53 19.60 -8.75 7.40
CA LEU A 53 18.47 -7.82 7.32
C LEU A 53 17.75 -7.92 5.97
N PHE A 54 18.50 -7.99 4.86
CA PHE A 54 17.91 -8.25 3.54
C PHE A 54 17.13 -9.57 3.52
N ASP A 55 17.71 -10.65 4.05
CA ASP A 55 17.06 -11.96 4.09
C ASP A 55 15.78 -11.95 4.96
N GLN A 56 15.81 -11.25 6.10
CA GLN A 56 14.66 -11.08 6.98
C GLN A 56 13.52 -10.33 6.29
N VAL A 57 13.82 -9.21 5.62
CA VAL A 57 12.81 -8.45 4.88
C VAL A 57 12.22 -9.28 3.75
N GLN A 58 13.07 -9.94 2.96
CA GLN A 58 12.65 -10.74 1.81
C GLN A 58 11.83 -11.97 2.17
N SER A 59 12.33 -12.77 3.11
CA SER A 59 11.85 -14.15 3.31
C SER A 59 10.81 -14.25 4.41
N THR A 60 10.71 -13.24 5.27
CA THR A 60 9.83 -13.25 6.44
C THR A 60 8.85 -12.08 6.40
N LEU A 61 9.36 -10.84 6.42
CA LEU A 61 8.51 -9.68 6.68
C LEU A 61 7.58 -9.33 5.50
N VAL A 62 8.10 -9.29 4.28
CA VAL A 62 7.28 -8.98 3.09
C VAL A 62 6.18 -10.03 2.85
N PRO A 63 6.46 -11.35 2.90
CA PRO A 63 5.41 -12.36 2.85
C PRO A 63 4.39 -12.24 3.99
N LEU A 64 4.84 -11.91 5.21
CA LEU A 64 3.96 -11.75 6.36
C LEU A 64 3.00 -10.56 6.20
N ILE A 65 3.48 -9.43 5.67
CA ILE A 65 2.61 -8.28 5.32
C ILE A 65 1.50 -8.71 4.37
N GLN A 66 1.84 -9.50 3.35
CA GLN A 66 0.85 -10.00 2.39
C GLN A 66 -0.22 -10.87 3.07
N GLU A 67 0.20 -11.81 3.91
CA GLU A 67 -0.70 -12.69 4.66
C GLU A 67 -1.61 -11.88 5.61
N GLN A 68 -1.05 -10.91 6.34
CA GLN A 68 -1.81 -10.07 7.27
C GLN A 68 -2.81 -9.15 6.55
N VAL A 69 -2.49 -8.64 5.36
CA VAL A 69 -3.46 -7.91 4.51
C VAL A 69 -4.64 -8.82 4.16
N ASP A 70 -4.37 -10.07 3.77
CA ASP A 70 -5.43 -11.04 3.46
C ASP A 70 -6.28 -11.37 4.71
N CYS A 71 -5.66 -11.46 5.89
CA CYS A 71 -6.36 -11.65 7.16
C CYS A 71 -7.30 -10.48 7.50
N VAL A 72 -6.86 -9.22 7.38
CA VAL A 72 -7.68 -8.02 7.58
C VAL A 72 -8.89 -8.01 6.62
N LEU A 73 -8.67 -8.34 5.36
CA LEU A 73 -9.73 -8.36 4.36
C LEU A 73 -10.74 -9.49 4.61
N SER A 74 -10.26 -10.64 5.03
CA SER A 74 -11.09 -11.78 5.39
C SER A 74 -11.94 -11.47 6.62
N SER A 75 -11.37 -10.89 7.67
CA SER A 75 -12.10 -10.57 8.90
C SER A 75 -13.18 -9.52 8.67
N LEU A 76 -13.01 -8.62 7.70
CA LEU A 76 -14.01 -7.64 7.29
C LEU A 76 -15.04 -8.17 6.27
N GLU A 77 -14.94 -9.43 5.84
CA GLU A 77 -15.79 -10.05 4.81
C GLU A 77 -15.77 -9.23 3.50
N LEU A 78 -14.56 -8.79 3.15
CA LEU A 78 -14.22 -8.01 1.96
C LEU A 78 -13.61 -8.88 0.84
N GLN A 79 -13.29 -10.13 1.16
CA GLN A 79 -12.89 -11.14 0.18
C GLN A 79 -14.12 -11.96 -0.25
N GLY A 80 -14.42 -11.97 -1.55
CA GLY A 80 -15.47 -12.84 -2.11
C GLY A 80 -16.38 -12.18 -3.15
N ASP A 81 -17.09 -13.01 -3.90
CA ASP A 81 -18.09 -12.56 -4.85
C ASP A 81 -19.30 -11.97 -4.12
N LEU A 82 -19.86 -10.86 -4.62
CA LEU A 82 -21.08 -10.21 -4.09
C LEU A 82 -22.33 -11.12 -4.04
N LYS A 83 -22.21 -12.37 -4.51
CA LYS A 83 -23.28 -13.37 -4.62
C LYS A 83 -23.28 -14.39 -3.50
N GLU A 84 -22.22 -14.50 -2.71
CA GLU A 84 -22.20 -15.40 -1.55
C GLU A 84 -22.97 -14.80 -0.37
N GLU A 85 -23.52 -15.66 0.48
CA GLU A 85 -24.15 -15.24 1.73
C GLU A 85 -23.11 -14.47 2.55
N GLN A 86 -23.30 -13.15 2.67
CA GLN A 86 -22.38 -12.31 3.44
C GLN A 86 -22.43 -12.72 4.90
N LYS A 87 -21.30 -13.18 5.42
CA LYS A 87 -21.10 -13.34 6.85
C LYS A 87 -20.94 -11.96 7.48
N GLU A 88 -21.17 -11.91 8.79
CA GLU A 88 -20.93 -10.70 9.56
C GLU A 88 -19.42 -10.50 9.78
N PRO A 89 -18.89 -9.27 9.59
CA PRO A 89 -17.51 -8.94 9.90
C PRO A 89 -17.15 -9.24 11.35
N ASN A 90 -15.92 -9.68 11.58
CA ASN A 90 -15.34 -9.83 12.91
C ASN A 90 -14.43 -8.64 13.22
N PHE A 91 -14.99 -7.63 13.88
CA PHE A 91 -14.30 -6.38 14.18
C PHE A 91 -13.18 -6.53 15.21
N ASP A 92 -13.37 -7.37 16.24
CA ASP A 92 -12.33 -7.64 17.24
C ASP A 92 -11.08 -8.26 16.59
N LEU A 93 -11.29 -9.28 15.75
CA LEU A 93 -10.21 -9.93 15.01
C LEU A 93 -9.58 -9.00 13.98
N THR A 94 -10.37 -8.07 13.41
CA THR A 94 -9.83 -7.04 12.50
C THR A 94 -8.86 -6.12 13.23
N CYS A 95 -9.19 -5.66 14.44
CA CYS A 95 -8.28 -4.85 15.26
C CYS A 95 -6.98 -5.59 15.58
N GLU A 96 -7.06 -6.88 15.91
CA GLU A 96 -5.88 -7.74 16.13
C GLU A 96 -4.98 -7.77 14.89
N TYR A 97 -5.53 -8.11 13.72
CA TYR A 97 -4.76 -8.15 12.47
C TYR A 97 -4.20 -6.78 12.04
N LEU A 98 -4.93 -5.69 12.28
CA LEU A 98 -4.41 -4.34 12.03
C LEU A 98 -3.21 -4.02 12.93
N SER A 99 -3.24 -4.46 14.19
CA SER A 99 -2.13 -4.27 15.13
C SER A 99 -0.91 -5.09 14.73
N GLU A 100 -1.10 -6.36 14.35
CA GLU A 100 -0.03 -7.23 13.87
C GLU A 100 0.60 -6.71 12.56
N LEU A 101 -0.22 -6.19 11.65
CA LEU A 101 0.23 -5.57 10.41
C LEU A 101 1.06 -4.33 10.69
N ASP A 102 0.64 -3.46 11.62
CA ASP A 102 1.41 -2.29 12.04
C ASP A 102 2.78 -2.67 12.59
N GLU A 103 2.84 -3.65 13.50
CA GLU A 103 4.09 -4.15 14.06
C GLU A 103 5.04 -4.64 12.96
N THR A 104 4.51 -5.39 11.99
CA THR A 104 5.28 -5.95 10.88
C THR A 104 5.77 -4.87 9.92
N LEU A 105 4.95 -3.87 9.61
CA LEU A 105 5.35 -2.71 8.80
C LEU A 105 6.47 -1.92 9.51
N GLN A 106 6.33 -1.65 10.81
CA GLN A 106 7.35 -0.96 11.59
C GLN A 106 8.66 -1.74 11.67
N GLU A 107 8.60 -3.06 11.86
CA GLU A 107 9.79 -3.92 11.84
C GLU A 107 10.47 -3.89 10.47
N THR A 108 9.67 -3.96 9.40
CA THR A 108 10.16 -3.87 8.01
C THR A 108 10.89 -2.57 7.76
N ILE A 109 10.29 -1.43 8.14
CA ILE A 109 10.93 -0.11 8.01
C ILE A 109 12.25 -0.09 8.76
N LYS A 110 12.28 -0.53 10.03
CA LYS A 110 13.52 -0.55 10.84
C LYS A 110 14.61 -1.43 10.24
N CYS A 111 14.26 -2.61 9.74
CA CYS A 111 15.21 -3.52 9.09
C CYS A 111 15.81 -2.88 7.83
N VAL A 112 14.96 -2.23 7.04
CA VAL A 112 15.32 -1.60 5.76
C VAL A 112 16.17 -0.35 6.00
N GLU A 113 15.77 0.52 6.92
CA GLU A 113 16.57 1.66 7.35
C GLU A 113 17.94 1.19 7.85
N SER A 114 17.98 0.18 8.73
CA SER A 114 19.24 -0.37 9.25
C SER A 114 20.14 -0.97 8.16
N ALA A 115 19.54 -1.61 7.15
CA ALA A 115 20.27 -2.14 6.00
C ALA A 115 20.74 -1.01 5.05
N ALA A 116 19.97 0.07 4.95
CA ALA A 116 20.22 1.22 4.09
C ALA A 116 21.01 2.35 4.76
N ILE A 117 21.38 2.22 6.05
CA ILE A 117 22.41 3.06 6.68
C ILE A 117 23.71 2.79 5.92
N ASP A 118 23.91 3.62 4.92
CA ASP A 118 24.97 3.45 3.96
C ASP A 118 26.11 4.37 4.35
N ILE A 119 27.24 3.71 4.30
CA ILE A 119 28.57 4.19 4.59
C ILE A 119 29.25 4.20 3.21
N MET A 120 29.52 5.38 2.65
CA MET A 120 29.98 5.53 1.26
C MET A 120 31.35 4.86 1.00
N PRO A 121 31.48 3.92 0.04
CA PRO A 121 32.79 3.54 -0.46
C PRO A 121 33.39 4.73 -1.25
N ILE A 122 34.55 5.22 -0.81
CA ILE A 122 35.25 6.30 -1.50
C ILE A 122 35.95 5.69 -2.74
N GLY A 123 35.32 5.82 -3.91
CA GLY A 123 35.92 5.51 -5.21
C GLY A 123 35.14 4.50 -6.06
N ALA A 124 35.66 4.22 -7.27
CA ALA A 124 35.02 3.33 -8.27
C ALA A 124 35.23 1.82 -8.00
N HIS A 125 35.66 1.45 -6.79
CA HIS A 125 35.91 0.05 -6.44
C HIS A 125 34.63 -0.52 -5.81
N ASP A 126 34.15 -1.65 -6.33
CA ASP A 126 32.92 -2.30 -5.85
C ASP A 126 33.09 -3.01 -4.49
N HIS A 127 34.33 -3.04 -3.95
CA HIS A 127 34.76 -3.65 -2.69
C HIS A 127 34.11 -5.02 -2.37
N TYR A 128 33.77 -5.83 -3.38
CA TYR A 128 33.03 -7.09 -3.19
C TYR A 128 31.70 -6.95 -2.42
N LEU A 129 31.05 -5.78 -2.45
CA LEU A 129 29.82 -5.50 -1.70
C LEU A 129 28.61 -6.36 -2.17
N LYS A 130 28.70 -7.03 -3.34
CA LYS A 130 27.65 -7.92 -3.87
C LYS A 130 26.26 -7.25 -3.83
N ARG A 131 25.31 -7.80 -3.06
CA ARG A 131 23.94 -7.27 -2.88
C ARG A 131 23.82 -6.13 -1.87
N CYS A 132 24.90 -5.81 -1.15
CA CYS A 132 24.95 -4.71 -0.18
C CYS A 132 25.36 -3.37 -0.81
N LYS A 133 25.39 -3.28 -2.15
CA LYS A 133 25.67 -2.03 -2.86
C LYS A 133 24.60 -0.98 -2.54
N GLU A 134 25.00 0.27 -2.64
CA GLU A 134 24.10 1.41 -2.51
C GLU A 134 22.90 1.31 -3.45
N PHE A 135 23.14 0.95 -4.71
CA PHE A 135 22.07 0.75 -5.69
C PHE A 135 21.01 -0.25 -5.17
N THR A 136 21.43 -1.44 -4.74
CA THR A 136 20.52 -2.48 -4.23
C THR A 136 19.80 -2.04 -2.95
N SER A 137 20.47 -1.28 -2.08
CA SER A 137 19.87 -0.75 -0.85
C SER A 137 18.80 0.30 -1.16
N ASN A 138 19.05 1.20 -2.11
CA ASN A 138 18.05 2.15 -2.59
C ASN A 138 16.86 1.43 -3.25
N GLN A 139 17.09 0.32 -3.94
CA GLN A 139 15.98 -0.48 -4.51
C GLN A 139 15.14 -1.18 -3.45
N LEU A 140 15.76 -1.68 -2.38
CA LEU A 140 15.04 -2.19 -1.24
C LEU A 140 14.14 -1.11 -0.64
N MET A 141 14.69 0.07 -0.35
CA MET A 141 13.92 1.22 0.15
C MET A 141 12.73 1.52 -0.75
N HIS A 142 12.95 1.62 -2.07
CA HIS A 142 11.89 1.90 -3.03
C HIS A 142 10.78 0.83 -3.06
N CYS A 143 11.15 -0.46 -3.05
CA CYS A 143 10.16 -1.54 -3.02
C CYS A 143 9.29 -1.49 -1.76
N ILE A 144 9.91 -1.19 -0.62
CA ILE A 144 9.23 -1.17 0.68
C ILE A 144 8.35 0.08 0.80
N SER A 145 8.81 1.25 0.33
CA SER A 145 7.98 2.44 0.19
C SER A 145 6.74 2.17 -0.67
N ASN A 146 6.88 1.44 -1.79
CA ASN A 146 5.73 1.06 -2.61
C ASN A 146 4.74 0.14 -1.86
N ILE A 147 5.24 -0.85 -1.12
CA ILE A 147 4.39 -1.69 -0.27
C ILE A 147 3.60 -0.81 0.71
N ILE A 148 4.27 0.13 1.38
CA ILE A 148 3.64 1.02 2.37
C ILE A 148 2.61 1.94 1.71
N ILE A 149 2.88 2.49 0.52
CA ILE A 149 1.91 3.27 -0.26
C ILE A 149 0.62 2.49 -0.49
N HIS A 150 0.73 1.24 -0.94
CA HIS A 150 -0.45 0.42 -1.25
C HIS A 150 -1.20 -0.01 0.02
N VAL A 151 -0.47 -0.37 1.08
CA VAL A 151 -1.08 -0.73 2.36
C VAL A 151 -1.77 0.48 3.00
N HIS A 152 -1.18 1.68 2.90
CA HIS A 152 -1.83 2.93 3.28
C HIS A 152 -3.11 3.17 2.48
N GLY A 153 -3.06 3.01 1.15
CA GLY A 153 -4.25 3.13 0.29
C GLY A 153 -5.36 2.16 0.71
N LEU A 154 -4.98 0.94 1.11
CA LEU A 154 -5.93 -0.05 1.64
C LEU A 154 -6.59 0.43 2.95
N PHE A 155 -5.82 1.03 3.87
CA PHE A 155 -6.39 1.59 5.10
C PHE A 155 -7.41 2.69 4.81
N VAL A 156 -7.13 3.56 3.83
CA VAL A 156 -8.07 4.59 3.36
C VAL A 156 -9.36 3.95 2.87
N ASP A 157 -9.27 2.99 1.95
CA ASP A 157 -10.44 2.38 1.33
C ASP A 157 -11.29 1.60 2.34
N CYS A 158 -10.66 0.86 3.25
CA CYS A 158 -11.34 0.15 4.33
C CYS A 158 -12.06 1.14 5.27
N SER A 159 -11.41 2.24 5.65
CA SER A 159 -12.04 3.26 6.50
C SER A 159 -13.25 3.90 5.83
N GLU A 160 -13.12 4.33 4.57
CA GLU A 160 -14.20 4.94 3.82
C GLU A 160 -15.37 3.97 3.58
N TYR A 161 -15.09 2.68 3.33
CA TYR A 161 -16.11 1.66 3.26
C TYR A 161 -16.85 1.50 4.60
N ILE A 162 -16.15 1.37 5.72
CA ILE A 162 -16.81 1.16 7.02
C ILE A 162 -17.67 2.37 7.40
N LYS A 163 -17.20 3.60 7.15
CA LYS A 163 -18.00 4.83 7.30
C LYS A 163 -19.25 4.80 6.42
N ALA A 164 -19.11 4.45 5.14
CA ALA A 164 -20.22 4.37 4.21
C ALA A 164 -21.23 3.29 4.62
N ALA A 165 -20.76 2.12 5.06
CA ALA A 165 -21.59 1.01 5.53
C ALA A 165 -22.36 1.40 6.81
N LYS A 166 -21.71 2.05 7.78
CA LYS A 166 -22.36 2.59 8.99
C LYS A 166 -23.45 3.61 8.65
N LEU A 167 -23.20 4.51 7.70
CA LEU A 167 -24.20 5.49 7.26
C LEU A 167 -25.38 4.85 6.53
N ALA A 168 -25.13 3.80 5.75
CA ALA A 168 -26.17 3.04 5.06
C ALA A 168 -27.03 2.20 6.02
N SER A 169 -26.46 1.68 7.11
CA SER A 169 -27.21 0.93 8.12
C SER A 169 -28.12 1.83 8.97
N ILE A 170 -27.71 3.08 9.24
CA ILE A 170 -28.53 4.08 9.93
C ILE A 170 -29.71 4.54 9.05
N HIS A 171 -29.52 4.60 7.73
CA HIS A 171 -30.53 5.09 6.77
C HIS A 171 -30.84 4.02 5.70
N PRO A 172 -31.51 2.92 6.07
CA PRO A 172 -31.68 1.77 5.17
C PRO A 172 -32.46 2.09 3.90
N ASP A 173 -33.36 3.07 3.92
CA ASP A 173 -34.17 3.48 2.75
C ASP A 173 -33.42 4.37 1.76
N ASP A 174 -32.22 4.86 2.11
CA ASP A 174 -31.40 5.69 1.24
C ASP A 174 -30.57 4.82 0.28
N LEU A 175 -31.15 4.56 -0.89
CA LEU A 175 -30.51 3.79 -1.96
C LEU A 175 -29.18 4.39 -2.42
N LYS A 176 -29.00 5.72 -2.31
CA LYS A 176 -27.75 6.39 -2.73
C LYS A 176 -26.61 6.02 -1.78
N ARG A 177 -26.85 6.03 -0.46
CA ARG A 177 -25.86 5.63 0.54
C ARG A 177 -25.49 4.15 0.43
N ARG A 178 -26.49 3.29 0.20
CA ARG A 178 -26.25 1.86 -0.04
C ARG A 178 -25.41 1.63 -1.29
N GLY A 179 -25.74 2.32 -2.39
CA GLY A 179 -24.97 2.26 -3.64
C GLY A 179 -23.52 2.72 -3.45
N TRP A 180 -23.30 3.78 -2.67
CA TRP A 180 -21.96 4.27 -2.34
C TRP A 180 -21.14 3.26 -1.53
N ALA A 181 -21.72 2.65 -0.49
CA ALA A 181 -21.04 1.63 0.31
C ALA A 181 -20.65 0.40 -0.53
N LEU A 182 -21.54 -0.02 -1.45
CA LEU A 182 -21.25 -1.13 -2.39
C LEU A 182 -20.15 -0.77 -3.39
N LEU A 183 -20.12 0.48 -3.87
CA LEU A 183 -19.05 0.96 -4.75
C LEU A 183 -17.70 0.89 -4.00
N MET A 184 -17.63 1.44 -2.79
CA MET A 184 -16.42 1.38 -1.97
C MET A 184 -15.97 -0.05 -1.70
N LYS A 185 -16.90 -0.94 -1.33
CA LYS A 185 -16.61 -2.38 -1.16
C LYS A 185 -15.97 -2.99 -2.42
N ARG A 186 -16.39 -2.57 -3.61
CA ARG A 186 -15.87 -3.07 -4.89
C ARG A 186 -14.46 -2.56 -5.23
N HIS A 187 -14.05 -1.42 -4.68
CA HIS A 187 -12.71 -0.88 -4.88
C HIS A 187 -11.65 -1.62 -4.05
N ILE A 188 -12.01 -2.13 -2.88
CA ILE A 188 -11.04 -2.74 -1.95
C ILE A 188 -10.22 -3.89 -2.56
N PRO A 189 -10.80 -4.84 -3.34
CA PRO A 189 -10.01 -5.87 -4.00
C PRO A 189 -8.96 -5.33 -4.99
N ILE A 190 -9.20 -4.16 -5.60
CA ILE A 190 -8.24 -3.51 -6.51
C ILE A 190 -7.04 -3.02 -5.70
N SER A 191 -7.28 -2.39 -4.54
CA SER A 191 -6.23 -1.91 -3.64
C SER A 191 -5.44 -3.06 -3.02
N ALA A 192 -6.13 -4.15 -2.66
CA ALA A 192 -5.48 -5.40 -2.22
C ALA A 192 -4.58 -6.00 -3.31
N ALA A 193 -5.02 -5.99 -4.57
CA ALA A 193 -4.19 -6.44 -5.69
C ALA A 193 -2.94 -5.57 -5.87
N GLY A 194 -3.00 -4.27 -5.59
CA GLY A 194 -1.85 -3.38 -5.55
C GLY A 194 -0.84 -3.76 -4.46
N CYS A 195 -1.31 -4.09 -3.26
CA CYS A 195 -0.47 -4.60 -2.17
C CYS A 195 0.25 -5.90 -2.61
N ASN A 196 -0.53 -6.86 -3.11
CA ASN A 196 -0.03 -8.16 -3.58
C ASN A 196 0.97 -8.02 -4.72
N HIS A 197 0.75 -7.08 -5.65
CA HIS A 197 1.69 -6.82 -6.73
C HIS A 197 3.04 -6.32 -6.17
N SER A 198 3.00 -5.34 -5.27
CA SER A 198 4.21 -4.75 -4.69
C SER A 198 4.98 -5.72 -3.79
N THR A 199 4.30 -6.56 -3.00
CA THR A 199 4.95 -7.60 -2.18
C THR A 199 5.60 -8.67 -3.06
N ASN A 200 4.89 -9.20 -4.05
CA ASN A 200 5.45 -10.18 -4.99
C ASN A 200 6.65 -9.60 -5.75
N LYS A 201 6.55 -8.34 -6.16
CA LYS A 201 7.64 -7.64 -6.85
C LYS A 201 8.86 -7.48 -5.95
N ALA A 202 8.67 -7.11 -4.68
CA ALA A 202 9.76 -7.03 -3.71
C ALA A 202 10.43 -8.41 -3.51
N ILE A 203 9.64 -9.48 -3.30
CA ILE A 203 10.15 -10.85 -3.15
C ILE A 203 11.00 -11.29 -4.35
N GLN A 204 10.51 -11.04 -5.57
CA GLN A 204 11.24 -11.36 -6.80
C GLN A 204 12.54 -10.56 -6.92
N ARG A 205 12.49 -9.25 -6.64
CA ARG A 205 13.65 -8.34 -6.74
C ARG A 205 14.75 -8.65 -5.74
N PHE A 206 14.42 -9.25 -4.61
CA PHE A 206 15.42 -9.66 -3.62
C PHE A 206 16.10 -11.00 -3.95
N GLN A 207 15.60 -11.75 -4.94
CA GLN A 207 16.31 -12.94 -5.42
C GLN A 207 17.58 -12.56 -6.20
N PRO A 208 18.61 -13.44 -6.25
CA PRO A 208 19.80 -13.19 -7.05
C PRO A 208 19.44 -13.01 -8.53
N GLY A 209 19.40 -11.76 -8.99
CA GLY A 209 19.03 -11.36 -10.35
C GLY A 209 20.03 -10.37 -10.94
N SER A 210 19.76 -9.92 -12.17
CA SER A 210 20.56 -8.88 -12.81
C SER A 210 20.08 -7.51 -12.35
N ASP A 211 20.98 -6.57 -12.06
CA ASP A 211 20.64 -5.15 -11.83
C ASP A 211 19.87 -4.56 -13.04
N PHE A 212 19.96 -5.18 -14.22
CA PHE A 212 19.22 -4.79 -15.42
C PHE A 212 17.70 -5.04 -15.33
N ASP A 213 17.27 -6.04 -14.56
CA ASP A 213 15.84 -6.30 -14.36
C ASP A 213 15.15 -5.10 -13.67
N PHE A 214 15.89 -4.40 -12.80
CA PHE A 214 15.41 -3.18 -12.17
C PHE A 214 15.15 -2.04 -13.17
N ILE A 215 16.12 -1.77 -14.07
CA ILE A 215 16.00 -0.70 -15.06
C ILE A 215 14.82 -0.95 -15.99
N ARG A 216 14.60 -2.21 -16.38
CA ARG A 216 13.48 -2.61 -17.22
C ARG A 216 12.14 -2.39 -16.50
N ASP A 217 12.03 -2.79 -15.25
CA ASP A 217 10.79 -2.61 -14.48
C ASP A 217 10.44 -1.13 -14.26
N GLU A 218 11.43 -0.30 -13.92
CA GLU A 218 11.20 1.14 -13.71
C GLU A 218 10.76 1.83 -15.01
N TRP A 219 11.25 1.34 -16.14
CA TRP A 219 10.76 1.73 -17.45
C TRP A 219 9.32 1.27 -17.66
N GLU A 220 9.01 -0.01 -17.40
CA GLU A 220 7.67 -0.59 -17.59
C GLU A 220 6.62 0.09 -16.70
N GLU A 221 6.93 0.36 -15.43
CA GLU A 221 6.07 1.11 -14.50
C GLU A 221 5.78 2.52 -15.03
N ARG A 222 6.81 3.25 -15.50
CA ARG A 222 6.62 4.57 -16.10
C ARG A 222 5.76 4.49 -17.35
N VAL A 223 5.99 3.51 -18.22
CA VAL A 223 5.18 3.30 -19.43
C VAL A 223 3.72 3.02 -19.07
N GLU A 224 3.45 2.21 -18.05
CA GLU A 224 2.09 1.89 -17.63
C GLU A 224 1.38 3.08 -16.97
N ALA A 225 2.10 3.86 -16.14
CA ALA A 225 1.59 5.11 -15.59
C ALA A 225 1.24 6.13 -16.69
N TYR A 226 2.05 6.21 -17.76
CA TYR A 226 1.73 7.02 -18.93
C TYR A 226 0.49 6.52 -19.66
N ARG A 227 0.32 5.20 -19.83
CA ARG A 227 -0.88 4.64 -20.47
C ARG A 227 -2.16 4.89 -19.69
N LEU A 228 -2.14 4.66 -18.37
CA LEU A 228 -3.29 4.92 -17.49
C LEU A 228 -3.62 6.42 -17.43
N GLY A 229 -2.61 7.29 -17.46
CA GLY A 229 -2.79 8.73 -17.55
C GLY A 229 -3.40 9.20 -18.89
N ASP A 230 -3.07 8.55 -20.01
CA ASP A 230 -3.67 8.84 -21.31
C ASP A 230 -5.12 8.32 -21.40
N GLU A 231 -5.42 7.15 -20.81
CA GLU A 231 -6.78 6.59 -20.74
C GLU A 231 -7.73 7.41 -19.83
N GLU A 232 -7.23 8.15 -18.83
CA GLU A 232 -8.03 9.10 -18.04
C GLU A 232 -8.34 10.41 -18.79
N ILE A 233 -7.54 10.81 -19.77
CA ILE A 233 -7.72 12.06 -20.53
C ILE A 233 -8.72 11.91 -21.69
N GLU A 234 -8.81 10.73 -22.32
CA GLU A 234 -9.78 10.48 -23.39
C GLU A 234 -11.26 10.69 -22.98
N PRO A 235 -11.78 10.11 -21.87
CA PRO A 235 -13.19 10.26 -21.51
C PRO A 235 -13.56 11.64 -20.94
N LEU A 236 -12.57 12.43 -20.48
CA LEU A 236 -12.77 13.82 -20.05
C LEU A 236 -12.87 14.79 -21.25
N SER A 237 -12.17 14.49 -22.35
CA SER A 237 -12.20 15.32 -23.56
C SER A 237 -13.53 15.22 -24.32
N GLU A 238 -14.16 14.04 -24.36
CA GLU A 238 -15.46 13.86 -25.03
C GLU A 238 -16.63 14.46 -24.22
N ASN A 239 -16.58 14.41 -22.89
CA ASN A 239 -17.65 14.97 -22.03
C ASN A 239 -17.62 16.51 -21.92
N MET A 240 -16.46 17.16 -22.13
CA MET A 240 -16.38 18.63 -22.16
C MET A 240 -16.86 19.22 -23.50
N LEU A 241 -16.75 18.49 -24.62
CA LEU A 241 -17.20 18.96 -25.93
C LEU A 241 -18.74 18.92 -26.11
N LEU A 242 -19.45 18.15 -25.28
CA LEU A 242 -20.91 18.02 -25.35
C LEU A 242 -21.70 19.02 -24.47
N ASN A 243 -21.03 19.85 -23.65
CA ASN A 243 -21.68 20.72 -22.66
C ASN A 243 -21.34 22.22 -22.79
N LEU A 244 -20.85 22.68 -23.94
CA LEU A 244 -20.71 24.12 -24.19
C LEU A 244 -22.09 24.73 -24.49
N PRO A 245 -22.58 25.72 -23.71
CA PRO A 245 -23.80 26.43 -24.06
C PRO A 245 -23.54 27.29 -25.31
N ASP A 246 -24.43 27.16 -26.31
CA ASP A 246 -24.41 27.98 -27.53
C ASP A 246 -24.42 29.48 -27.16
N LEU A 247 -23.29 30.15 -27.37
CA LEU A 247 -23.20 31.61 -27.26
C LEU A 247 -23.79 32.24 -28.53
N PRO A 248 -24.68 33.24 -28.41
CA PRO A 248 -25.30 33.86 -29.57
C PRO A 248 -24.28 34.70 -30.33
N TYR A 249 -24.11 34.39 -31.61
CA TYR A 249 -23.43 35.24 -32.59
C TYR A 249 -24.16 36.58 -32.69
N HIS A 250 -23.60 37.64 -32.12
CA HIS A 250 -23.94 39.01 -32.52
C HIS A 250 -23.03 39.42 -33.68
N SER A 251 -23.58 39.36 -34.88
CA SER A 251 -23.08 40.06 -36.06
C SER A 251 -23.44 41.55 -35.95
N SER A 252 -22.41 42.39 -35.97
CA SER A 252 -22.57 43.83 -36.25
C SER A 252 -21.56 44.22 -37.31
N ASN A 253 -22.09 44.77 -38.42
CA ASN A 253 -21.36 45.57 -39.39
C ASN A 253 -20.84 46.86 -38.73
#